data_AF-A0A1G9GKD0-F1
#
_entry.id   AF-A0A1G9GKD0-F1
#
_cell.length_a   1.000
_cell.length_b   1.000
_cell.length_c   1.000
_cell.angle_alpha   90.00
_cell.angle_beta   90.00
_cell.angle_gamma   90.00
#
_symmetry.space_group_name_H-M   'P 1'
#
loop_
_entity.id
_entity.type
_entity.pdbx_description
1 polymer ?
#
loop_
_entity_poly.entity_id
_entity_poly.type
_entity_poly.pdbx_seq_one_letter_code
_entity_poly.pdbx_strand_id
1 'polypeptide(L)' 'MQYDTGKHCVFYHRYHIVWSTKYRFKVLTGTLRLRVRDICRQVCRENEVEILRGVLSSDHVHMFVSVPP' A
#
# COMPACT_ATOMS: atom_id res chain seq x y z
N MET A 1 -0.01 0.84 21.97
CA MET A 1 0.13 0.09 20.70
C MET A 1 -0.94 -0.97 20.68
N GLN A 2 -1.73 -1.03 19.62
CA GLN A 2 -2.77 -2.06 19.45
C GLN A 2 -2.20 -3.16 18.56
N TYR A 3 -2.25 -4.40 19.03
CA TYR A 3 -1.81 -5.59 18.32
C TYR A 3 -3.02 -6.28 17.67
N ASP A 4 -2.80 -6.88 16.51
CA ASP A 4 -3.79 -7.67 15.80
C ASP A 4 -3.68 -9.14 16.19
N THR A 5 -4.79 -9.88 16.13
CA THR A 5 -4.86 -11.28 16.55
C THR A 5 -5.38 -12.17 15.42
N GLY A 6 -4.58 -13.17 15.05
CA GLY A 6 -5.03 -14.30 14.23
C GLY A 6 -5.52 -15.46 15.10
N LYS A 7 -5.83 -16.60 14.46
CA LYS A 7 -6.34 -17.81 15.16
C LYS A 7 -5.35 -18.37 16.18
N HIS A 8 -4.04 -18.27 15.90
CA HIS A 8 -2.98 -18.86 16.71
C HIS A 8 -1.77 -17.92 16.89
N CYS A 9 -1.94 -16.63 16.60
CA CYS A 9 -0.86 -15.65 16.68
C CYS A 9 -1.37 -14.27 17.08
N VAL A 10 -0.49 -13.49 17.70
CA VAL A 10 -0.66 -12.05 17.93
C VAL A 10 0.46 -11.36 17.18
N PHE A 11 0.15 -10.34 16.38
CA PHE A 11 1.12 -9.74 15.47
C PHE A 11 1.00 -8.22 15.39
N TYR A 12 2.07 -7.60 14.88
CA TYR A 12 2.14 -6.17 14.59
C TYR A 12 3.11 -5.97 13.42
N HIS A 13 2.69 -6.39 12.24
CA HIS A 13 3.54 -6.38 11.04
C HIS A 13 3.17 -5.18 10.16
N ARG A 14 3.93 -4.09 10.31
CA ARG A 14 3.73 -2.87 9.53
C ARG A 14 4.93 -2.57 8.66
N TYR A 15 4.67 -2.31 7.39
CA TYR A 15 5.72 -2.11 6.39
C TYR A 15 5.56 -0.79 5.66
N HIS A 16 6.68 -0.10 5.43
CA HIS A 16 6.78 1.00 4.47
C HIS A 16 7.23 0.44 3.12
N ILE A 17 6.30 0.32 2.19
CA ILE A 17 6.55 -0.17 0.83
C ILE A 17 6.65 1.04 -0.09
N VAL A 18 7.76 1.16 -0.82
CA VAL A 18 7.99 2.25 -1.77
C VAL A 18 8.49 1.68 -3.08
N TRP A 19 7.88 2.10 -4.19
CA TRP A 19 8.38 1.80 -5.53
C TRP A 19 8.21 3.01 -6.45
N SER A 20 9.05 3.09 -7.46
CA SER A 20 9.05 4.18 -8.44
C SER A 20 8.63 3.67 -9.83
N THR A 21 8.19 4.61 -10.66
CA THR A 21 8.00 4.36 -12.10
C THR A 21 9.34 4.05 -12.75
N LYS A 22 9.31 3.34 -13.88
CA LYS A 22 10.51 3.08 -14.67
C LYS A 22 11.20 4.40 -15.02
N TYR A 23 12.50 4.50 -14.75
CA TYR A 23 13.32 5.70 -14.91
C TYR A 23 12.84 6.95 -14.13
N ARG A 24 11.98 6.78 -13.11
CA ARG A 24 11.35 7.88 -12.35
C ARG A 24 10.61 8.90 -13.21
N PHE A 25 10.03 8.46 -14.32
CA PHE A 25 9.17 9.33 -15.11
C PHE A 25 7.95 9.77 -14.30
N LYS A 26 7.63 11.07 -14.38
CA LYS A 26 6.54 11.71 -13.64
C LYS A 26 5.16 11.45 -14.27
N VAL A 27 4.83 10.18 -14.51
CA VAL A 27 3.62 9.77 -15.24
C VAL A 27 2.40 9.60 -14.34
N LEU A 28 2.56 9.43 -13.02
CA LEU A 28 1.46 9.21 -12.07
C LEU A 28 0.70 10.51 -11.78
N THR A 29 0.00 11.02 -12.79
CA THR A 29 -0.80 12.23 -12.72
C THR A 29 -2.22 11.98 -13.25
N GLY A 30 -3.14 12.91 -13.03
CA GLY A 30 -4.51 12.87 -13.55
C GLY A 30 -5.23 11.54 -13.30
N THR A 31 -5.82 11.00 -14.37
CA THR A 31 -6.59 9.74 -14.36
C THR A 31 -5.72 8.51 -14.09
N LEU A 32 -4.47 8.50 -14.54
CA LEU A 32 -3.56 7.37 -14.30
C LEU A 32 -3.28 7.21 -12.81
N ARG A 33 -3.03 8.31 -12.09
CA ARG A 33 -2.86 8.29 -10.63
C ARG A 33 -4.07 7.71 -9.91
N LEU A 34 -5.28 8.10 -10.32
CA LEU A 34 -6.52 7.61 -9.72
C LEU A 34 -6.68 6.11 -9.97
N ARG A 35 -6.44 5.65 -11.20
CA ARG A 35 -6.53 4.23 -11.54
C ARG A 35 -5.53 3.38 -10.76
N VAL A 36 -4.27 3.84 -10.63
CA VAL A 36 -3.24 3.14 -9.83
C VAL A 36 -3.66 3.05 -8.37
N ARG A 37 -4.17 4.14 -7.77
CA ARG A 37 -4.69 4.12 -6.40
C ARG A 37 -5.79 3.07 -6.23
N ASP A 38 -6.72 3.00 -7.16
CA ASP A 38 -7.85 2.07 -7.07
C ASP A 38 -7.39 0.62 -7.22
N ILE A 39 -6.42 0.34 -8.10
CA ILE A 39 -5.77 -0.98 -8.23
C ILE A 39 -5.04 -1.34 -6.94
N CYS A 40 -4.24 -0.44 -6.37
CA CYS A 40 -3.54 -0.71 -5.10
C CYS A 40 -4.51 -1.06 -3.97
N ARG A 41 -5.63 -0.34 -3.85
CA ARG A 41 -6.68 -0.63 -2.86
C ARG A 41 -7.35 -1.98 -3.11
N GLN A 42 -7.66 -2.29 -4.36
CA GLN A 42 -8.24 -3.56 -4.74
C GLN A 42 -7.31 -4.73 -4.35
N VAL A 43 -6.04 -4.66 -4.74
CA VAL A 43 -5.04 -5.70 -4.43
C VAL A 43 -4.88 -5.86 -2.92
N CYS A 44 -4.76 -4.76 -2.16
CA CYS A 44 -4.64 -4.87 -0.70
C CYS A 44 -5.87 -5.55 -0.08
N ARG A 45 -7.09 -5.18 -0.51
CA ARG A 45 -8.33 -5.80 -0.03
C ARG A 45 -8.39 -7.29 -0.36
N GLU A 46 -7.99 -7.69 -1.57
CA GLU A 46 -7.98 -9.09 -2.01
C GLU A 46 -6.97 -9.94 -1.24
N ASN A 47 -5.93 -9.32 -0.65
CA ASN A 47 -4.89 -9.99 0.12
C ASN A 47 -5.03 -9.76 1.63
N GLU A 48 -6.17 -9.25 2.10
CA GLU A 48 -6.42 -8.94 3.52
C GLU A 48 -5.37 -7.99 4.14
N VAL A 49 -4.76 -7.14 3.31
CA VAL A 49 -3.77 -6.13 3.72
C VAL A 49 -4.49 -4.82 4.05
N GLU A 50 -4.24 -4.29 5.24
CA GLU A 50 -4.79 -3.00 5.66
C GLU A 50 -3.86 -1.86 5.23
N ILE A 51 -4.39 -0.86 4.52
CA ILE A 51 -3.65 0.36 4.19
C ILE A 51 -3.83 1.38 5.33
N LEU A 52 -2.77 1.59 6.11
CA LEU A 52 -2.77 2.55 7.22
C LEU A 52 -2.57 3.99 6.71
N ARG A 53 -1.66 4.17 5.74
CA ARG A 53 -1.45 5.44 5.01
C ARG A 53 -0.96 5.17 3.59
N GLY A 54 -1.27 6.04 2.65
CA GLY A 54 -0.78 5.93 1.28
C GLY A 54 -0.63 7.28 0.61
N VAL A 55 0.46 7.47 -0.14
CA VAL A 55 0.74 8.67 -0.93
C VAL A 55 1.18 8.25 -2.33
N LEU A 56 0.53 8.80 -3.36
CA LEU A 56 0.97 8.68 -4.74
C LEU A 56 1.55 10.02 -5.19
N SER A 57 2.87 10.06 -5.34
CA SER A 57 3.60 11.15 -5.98
C SER A 57 3.50 11.03 -7.51
N SER A 58 4.09 11.97 -8.25
CA SER A 58 4.11 11.96 -9.71
C SER A 58 4.92 10.81 -10.32
N ASP A 59 5.90 10.25 -9.60
CA ASP A 59 6.87 9.27 -10.10
C ASP A 59 7.07 8.07 -9.17
N HIS A 60 6.40 8.03 -8.01
CA HIS A 60 6.56 6.94 -7.05
C HIS A 60 5.35 6.82 -6.11
N VAL A 61 5.21 5.66 -5.50
CA VAL A 61 4.14 5.33 -4.56
C VAL A 61 4.74 4.97 -3.22
N HIS A 62 4.20 5.55 -2.14
CA HIS A 62 4.47 5.16 -0.76
C HIS A 62 3.22 4.54 -0.17
N MET A 63 3.35 3.34 0.39
CA MET A 63 2.30 2.70 1.17
C MET A 63 2.84 2.33 2.55
N PHE A 64 2.08 2.65 3.59
CA PHE A 64 2.28 2.14 4.93
C PHE A 64 1.11 1.19 5.22
N VAL A 65 1.42 -0.10 5.38
CA VAL A 65 0.42 -1.17 5.42
C VAL A 65 0.61 -2.06 6.65
N SER A 66 -0.48 -2.65 7.14
CA SER A 66 -0.49 -3.78 8.07
C SER A 66 -0.76 -5.06 7.28
N VAL A 67 0.08 -6.08 7.43
CA VAL A 67 0.00 -7.32 6.64
C VAL A 67 -0.18 -8.51 7.59
N PRO A 68 -1.20 -9.37 7.41
CA PRO A 68 -1.34 -10.57 8.22
C PRO A 68 -0.16 -11.54 8.00
N PRO A 69 0.21 -12.34 9.00
CA PRO A 69 1.27 -13.35 8.86
C PRO A 69 0.91 -14.49 7.90
#